data_AF-A0A9W5UX37-F1
#
_entry.id   AF-A0A9W5UX37-F1
#
_cell.length_a   1.000
_cell.length_b   1.000
_cell.length_c   1.000
_cell.angle_alpha   90.00
_cell.angle_beta   90.00
_cell.angle_gamma   90.00
#
_symmetry.space_group_name_H-M   'P 1'
#
loop_
_entity.id
_entity.type
_entity.pdbx_description
1 polymer ?
#
loop_
_entity_poly.entity_id
_entity_poly.type
_entity_poly.pdbx_seq_one_letter_code
_entity_poly.pdbx_strand_id
1 'polypeptide(L)'
;MNDDITQEPLARAVLAKLARTRGPDDPLGSLARTVLSGEANLQTAASISWYGTALHASFEEAMARRDTMSPQERAEHERQTRLLRDAGDDLTLLDDDDTEDEERPEGGQQR
;
A
#
# COMPACT_ATOMS: atom_id res chain seq x y z
N MET A 1 -3.07 12.36 -14.77
CA MET A 1 -2.09 11.29 -14.59
C MET A 1 -2.37 10.69 -13.23
N ASN A 2 -2.72 9.40 -13.17
CA ASN A 2 -3.07 8.73 -11.92
C ASN A 2 -1.79 8.61 -11.09
N ASP A 3 -1.76 9.24 -9.92
CA ASP A 3 -0.98 8.77 -8.78
C ASP A 3 -1.47 7.36 -8.47
N ASP A 4 -0.79 6.37 -9.03
CA ASP A 4 -1.02 4.98 -8.67
C ASP A 4 -0.48 4.77 -7.27
N ILE A 5 -1.35 4.96 -6.28
CA ILE A 5 -1.01 4.84 -4.86
C ILE A 5 -0.44 3.45 -4.49
N THR A 6 -0.52 2.47 -5.40
CA THR A 6 0.12 1.17 -5.21
C THR A 6 1.63 1.17 -5.52
N GLN A 7 2.15 2.22 -6.16
CA GLN A 7 3.57 2.47 -6.36
C GLN A 7 4.22 3.07 -5.10
N GLU A 8 3.41 3.72 -4.25
CA GLU A 8 3.88 4.23 -2.96
C GLU A 8 4.11 3.06 -2.00
N PRO A 9 5.35 2.81 -1.54
CA PRO A 9 5.70 1.57 -0.82
C PRO A 9 4.93 1.40 0.48
N LEU A 10 4.79 2.49 1.23
CA LEU A 10 4.02 2.53 2.46
C LEU A 10 2.54 2.25 2.21
N ALA A 11 1.96 2.84 1.17
CA ALA A 11 0.55 2.63 0.86
C ALA A 11 0.29 1.18 0.40
N ARG A 12 1.18 0.61 -0.44
CA ARG A 12 1.16 -0.80 -0.81
C ARG A 12 1.26 -1.71 0.41
N ALA A 13 2.16 -1.43 1.35
CA ALA A 13 2.31 -2.19 2.59
C ALA A 13 1.05 -2.12 3.48
N VAL A 14 0.43 -0.95 3.60
CA VAL A 14 -0.82 -0.75 4.34
C VAL A 14 -1.96 -1.54 3.69
N LEU A 15 -2.13 -1.46 2.37
CA LEU A 15 -3.15 -2.22 1.64
C LEU A 15 -2.90 -3.73 1.78
N ALA A 16 -1.66 -4.19 1.66
CA ALA A 16 -1.31 -5.61 1.81
C ALA A 16 -1.62 -6.12 3.22
N LYS A 17 -1.32 -5.30 4.24
CA LYS A 17 -1.68 -5.60 5.62
C LYS A 17 -3.19 -5.70 5.79
N LEU A 18 -3.95 -4.75 5.23
CA LEU A 18 -5.40 -4.69 5.31
C LEU A 18 -6.05 -5.91 4.66
N ALA A 19 -5.62 -6.28 3.45
CA ALA A 19 -6.10 -7.47 2.72
C ALA A 19 -5.78 -8.80 3.43
N ARG A 20 -4.74 -8.82 4.28
CA ARG A 20 -4.33 -9.99 5.06
C ARG A 20 -5.07 -10.08 6.39
N THR A 21 -5.28 -8.95 7.07
CA THR A 21 -5.92 -8.93 8.40
C THR A 21 -7.44 -8.89 8.32
N ARG A 22 -7.97 -8.31 7.26
CA ARG A 22 -9.40 -8.21 6.98
C ARG A 22 -9.71 -9.06 5.76
N GLY A 23 -10.55 -10.07 5.95
CA GLY A 23 -10.89 -11.06 4.93
C GLY A 23 -11.68 -10.46 3.74
N PRO A 24 -12.01 -11.27 2.73
CA PRO A 24 -12.78 -10.81 1.57
C PRO A 24 -14.20 -10.34 1.91
N ASP A 25 -14.77 -10.84 3.00
CA ASP A 25 -16.11 -10.45 3.46
C ASP A 25 -16.12 -9.12 4.24
N ASP A 26 -14.94 -8.56 4.52
CA ASP A 26 -14.80 -7.22 5.10
C ASP A 26 -14.63 -6.18 3.98
N PRO A 27 -15.38 -5.07 4.00
CA PRO A 27 -15.32 -4.06 2.94
C PRO A 27 -13.94 -3.44 2.73
N LEU A 28 -13.13 -3.29 3.79
CA LEU A 28 -11.79 -2.75 3.68
C LEU A 28 -10.79 -3.80 3.21
N GLY A 29 -10.96 -5.04 3.65
CA GLY A 29 -10.20 -6.18 3.14
C GLY A 29 -10.41 -6.39 1.64
N SER A 30 -11.68 -6.32 1.20
CA SER A 30 -12.06 -6.41 -0.21
C SER A 30 -11.56 -5.21 -1.02
N LEU A 31 -11.72 -3.97 -0.53
CA LEU A 31 -11.15 -2.78 -1.17
C LEU A 31 -9.65 -2.92 -1.38
N ALA A 32 -8.91 -3.37 -0.36
CA ALA A 32 -7.47 -3.52 -0.46
C ALA A 32 -7.07 -4.54 -1.53
N ARG A 33 -7.80 -5.65 -1.66
CA ARG A 33 -7.55 -6.63 -2.73
C ARG A 33 -7.89 -6.08 -4.11
N THR A 34 -9.03 -5.41 -4.28
CA THR A 34 -9.41 -4.78 -5.54
C THR A 34 -8.33 -3.80 -6.01
N VAL A 35 -7.80 -2.99 -5.10
CA VAL A 35 -6.72 -2.04 -5.43
C VAL A 35 -5.39 -2.75 -5.74
N LEU A 36 -4.96 -3.70 -4.91
CA LEU A 36 -3.71 -4.43 -5.12
C LEU A 36 -3.71 -5.32 -6.38
N SER A 37 -4.88 -5.82 -6.79
CA SER A 37 -5.03 -6.63 -8.00
C SER A 37 -5.06 -5.79 -9.28
N GLY A 38 -5.13 -4.46 -9.17
CA GLY A 38 -5.28 -3.55 -10.31
C GLY A 38 -6.69 -3.54 -10.93
N GLU A 39 -7.66 -4.23 -10.33
CA GLU A 39 -9.07 -4.22 -10.79
C GLU A 39 -9.66 -2.81 -10.75
N ALA A 40 -9.29 -2.01 -9.74
CA ALA A 40 -9.61 -0.59 -9.70
C ALA A 40 -8.51 0.20 -8.99
N ASN A 41 -8.27 1.46 -9.40
CA ASN A 41 -7.47 2.37 -8.60
C ASN A 41 -8.21 2.74 -7.30
N LEU A 42 -7.48 3.30 -6.31
CA LEU A 42 -8.06 3.62 -5.00
C LEU A 42 -9.26 4.56 -5.08
N GLN A 43 -9.21 5.58 -5.95
CA GLN A 43 -10.30 6.53 -6.10
C GLN A 43 -11.59 5.84 -6.60
N THR A 44 -11.46 5.01 -7.62
CA THR A 44 -12.56 4.21 -8.16
C THR A 44 -13.10 3.22 -7.12
N ALA A 45 -12.22 2.51 -6.40
CA ALA A 45 -12.64 1.60 -5.34
C ALA A 45 -13.39 2.36 -4.22
N ALA A 46 -12.87 3.51 -3.77
CA ALA A 46 -13.50 4.31 -2.73
C ALA A 46 -14.89 4.86 -3.12
N SER A 47 -15.17 5.00 -4.42
CA SER A 47 -16.48 5.41 -4.93
C SER A 47 -17.57 4.33 -4.85
N ILE A 48 -17.18 3.06 -4.68
CA ILE A 48 -18.15 1.97 -4.48
C ILE A 48 -18.77 2.12 -3.10
N SER A 49 -20.10 2.24 -3.03
CA SER A 49 -20.80 2.60 -1.79
C SER A 49 -20.43 1.72 -0.59
N TRP A 50 -20.29 0.40 -0.79
CA TRP A 50 -19.93 -0.50 0.31
C TRP A 50 -18.52 -0.23 0.86
N TYR A 51 -17.55 0.02 -0.03
CA TYR A 51 -16.18 0.34 0.34
C TYR A 51 -16.07 1.75 0.94
N GLY A 52 -16.68 2.74 0.28
CA GLY A 52 -16.65 4.14 0.71
C GLY A 52 -17.26 4.36 2.08
N THR A 53 -18.41 3.74 2.38
CA THR A 53 -19.04 3.84 3.71
C THR A 53 -18.15 3.25 4.80
N ALA A 54 -17.55 2.08 4.57
CA ALA A 54 -16.66 1.46 5.55
C ALA A 54 -15.37 2.28 5.77
N LEU A 55 -14.83 2.85 4.69
CA LEU A 55 -13.66 3.71 4.75
C LEU A 55 -13.96 4.99 5.55
N HIS A 56 -15.11 5.61 5.30
CA HIS A 56 -15.56 6.79 6.03
C HIS A 56 -15.74 6.50 7.52
N ALA A 57 -16.47 5.44 7.88
CA ALA A 57 -16.69 5.06 9.27
C ALA A 57 -15.38 4.76 10.01
N SER A 58 -14.46 4.03 9.36
CA SER A 58 -13.16 3.72 9.94
C SER A 58 -12.28 4.96 10.10
N PHE A 59 -12.40 5.93 9.18
CA PHE A 59 -11.71 7.20 9.28
C PHE A 59 -12.24 8.05 10.43
N GLU A 60 -13.57 8.14 10.60
CA GLU A 60 -14.17 8.83 11.74
C GLU A 60 -13.74 8.21 13.08
N GLU A 61 -13.73 6.88 13.18
CA GLU A 61 -13.25 6.18 14.37
C GLU A 61 -11.76 6.48 14.65
N ALA A 62 -10.92 6.44 13.62
CA ALA A 62 -9.49 6.73 13.76
C ALA A 62 -9.25 8.17 14.22
N MET A 63 -10.00 9.13 13.68
CA MET A 63 -9.92 10.54 14.05
C MET A 63 -10.40 10.78 15.48
N ALA A 64 -11.54 10.21 15.86
CA ALA A 64 -12.04 10.28 17.23
C ALA A 64 -11.03 9.70 18.22
N ARG A 65 -10.43 8.54 17.90
CA ARG A 65 -9.41 7.92 18.75
C ARG A 65 -8.18 8.81 18.87
N ARG A 66 -7.69 9.37 17.75
CA ARG A 66 -6.57 10.31 17.75
C ARG A 66 -6.85 11.53 18.63
N ASP A 67 -8.06 12.04 18.63
CA ASP A 67 -8.45 13.23 19.40
C ASP A 67 -8.54 12.93 20.91
N THR A 68 -8.77 11.67 21.29
CA THR A 68 -8.71 11.21 22.69
C THR A 68 -7.32 10.79 23.16
N MET A 69 -6.32 10.68 22.27
CA MET A 69 -4.97 10.25 22.65
C MET A 69 -4.23 11.32 23.46
N SER A 70 -3.51 10.87 24.48
CA SER A 70 -2.56 11.71 25.20
C SER A 70 -1.40 12.14 24.29
N PRO A 71 -0.69 13.23 24.62
CA PRO A 71 0.49 13.66 23.87
C PRO A 71 1.58 12.58 23.77
N GLN A 72 1.70 11.73 24.80
CA GLN A 72 2.69 10.65 24.84
C GLN A 72 2.33 9.52 23.88
N GLU A 73 1.06 9.13 23.83
CA GLU A 73 0.57 8.12 22.86
C GLU A 73 0.68 8.62 21.42
N ARG A 74 0.41 9.91 21.18
CA ARG A 74 0.61 10.54 19.87
C ARG A 74 2.08 10.51 19.44
N ALA A 75 3.00 10.89 20.33
CA ALA A 75 4.43 10.85 20.05
C ALA A 75 4.92 9.42 19.75
N GLU A 76 4.38 8.42 20.44
CA GLU A 76 4.71 7.02 20.17
C GLU A 76 4.21 6.57 18.79
N HIS A 77 2.96 6.89 18.43
CA HIS A 77 2.42 6.61 17.09
C HIS A 77 3.24 7.28 15.98
N GLU A 78 3.69 8.52 16.17
CA GLU A 78 4.57 9.20 15.21
C GLU A 78 5.94 8.53 15.10
N ARG A 79 6.52 8.07 16.22
CA ARG A 79 7.77 7.30 16.21
C ARG A 79 7.62 6.01 15.41
N GLN A 80 6.57 5.24 15.66
CA GLN A 80 6.30 3.99 14.95
C GLN A 80 6.03 4.22 13.46
N THR A 81 5.34 5.31 13.11
CA THR A 81 5.07 5.68 11.71
C THR A 81 6.36 6.03 10.98
N ARG A 82 7.28 6.77 11.62
CA ARG A 82 8.61 7.05 11.07
C ARG A 82 9.40 5.76 10.81
N LEU A 83 9.46 4.86 11.78
CA LEU A 83 10.13 3.57 11.62
C LEU A 83 9.55 2.75 10.47
N LEU A 84 8.22 2.75 10.30
CA LEU A 84 7.57 2.04 9.21
C LEU A 84 7.87 2.66 7.84
N ARG A 85 7.97 3.99 7.78
CA ARG A 85 8.36 4.70 6.56
C ARG A 85 9.80 4.37 6.18
N ASP A 86 10.72 4.51 7.13
CA ASP A 86 12.15 4.23 6.92
C ASP A 86 12.37 2.76 6.51
N ALA A 87 11.64 1.81 7.12
CA ALA A 87 11.70 0.40 6.73
C ALA A 87 11.03 0.11 5.38
N GLY A 88 10.01 0.89 5.00
CA GLY A 88 9.36 0.79 3.69
C GLY A 88 10.28 1.27 2.56
N ASP A 89 11.07 2.33 2.80
CA ASP A 89 12.08 2.84 1.86
C ASP A 89 13.24 1.83 1.67
N ASP A 90 13.63 1.13 2.75
CA ASP A 90 14.66 0.06 2.69
C ASP A 90 14.20 -1.17 1.88
N LEU A 91 12.91 -1.54 2.00
CA LEU A 91 12.30 -2.60 1.20
C LEU A 91 12.19 -2.28 -0.29
N THR A 92 12.17 -0.99 -0.68
CA THR A 92 12.12 -0.59 -2.10
C THR A 92 13.46 -0.52 -2.79
N LEU A 93 14.55 -0.36 -2.02
CA LEU A 93 15.91 -0.44 -2.57
C LEU A 93 16.31 -1.86 -3.01
N LEU A 94 15.52 -2.88 -2.68
CA LEU A 94 15.77 -4.29 -3.02
C LEU A 94 15.00 -4.77 -4.25
N ASP A 95 14.12 -3.96 -4.85
CA ASP A 95 13.35 -4.29 -6.06
C ASP A 95 13.93 -3.62 -7.33
N ASP A 96 14.99 -2.79 -7.21
CA ASP A 96 15.67 -2.09 -8.32
C ASP A 96 16.91 -2.82 -8.87
N ASP A 97 17.17 -4.08 -8.48
CA ASP A 97 18.36 -4.86 -8.88
C ASP A 97 17.99 -6.16 -9.64
N ASP A 98 17.08 -6.05 -10.61
CA ASP A 98 16.80 -7.14 -11.58
C ASP A 98 16.60 -6.59 -13.00
N THR A 99 17.48 -5.66 -13.41
CA THR A 99 17.70 -5.37 -14.83
C THR A 99 19.19 -5.28 -15.16
N GLU A 100 19.95 -6.35 -14.86
CA GLU A 100 21.20 -6.59 -15.57
C GLU A 100 20.89 -7.19 -16.94
N ASP A 101 20.77 -6.27 -17.90
CA ASP A 101 21.35 -6.33 -19.24
C ASP A 101 22.26 -7.55 -19.50
N GLU A 102 21.79 -8.53 -20.28
CA GLU A 102 22.66 -9.41 -21.08
C GLU A 102 22.38 -9.18 -22.57
N GLU A 103 22.84 -8.04 -23.09
CA GLU A 103 23.35 -7.98 -24.45
C GLU A 103 24.43 -9.06 -24.64
N ARG A 104 24.09 -10.16 -25.33
CA ARG A 104 25.09 -11.06 -25.92
C ARG A 104 25.27 -10.73 -27.41
N PRO A 105 26.34 -10.01 -27.81
CA PRO A 105 26.81 -10.04 -29.18
C PRO A 105 27.72 -11.25 -29.42
N GLU A 106 28.03 -11.50 -30.69
CA GLU A 106 28.88 -12.56 -31.27
C GLU A 106 28.15 -13.89 -31.53
N GLY A 107 28.05 -14.45 -32.74
CA GLY A 107 28.84 -14.36 -33.96
C GLY A 107 29.04 -15.79 -34.50
N GLY A 108 28.99 -16.00 -35.82
CA GLY A 108 29.58 -17.19 -36.44
C GLY A 108 28.65 -18.27 -37.00
N GLN A 109 28.28 -18.06 -38.27
CA GLN A 109 28.02 -19.00 -39.36
C GLN A 109 28.62 -20.42 -39.24
N GLN A 110 27.82 -21.46 -39.52
CA GLN A 110 28.27 -22.71 -40.17
C GLN A 110 27.07 -23.51 -40.73
N ARG A 111 26.93 -23.49 -42.05
CA ARG A 111 26.38 -24.59 -42.88
C ARG A 111 27.23 -24.70 -44.12
#